data_AF-A0A944AWQ6-F1
#
_entry.id   AF-A0A944AWQ6-F1
#
_cell.length_a   1.000
_cell.length_b   1.000
_cell.length_c   1.000
_cell.angle_alpha   90.00
_cell.angle_beta   90.00
_cell.angle_gamma   90.00
#
_symmetry.space_group_name_H-M   'P 1'
#
loop_
_entity.id
_entity.type
_entity.pdbx_description
1 polymer ?
#
loop_
_entity_poly.entity_id
_entity_poly.type
_entity_poly.pdbx_seq_one_letter_code
_entity_poly.pdbx_strand_id
1 'polypeptide(L)'
;MNNSFVQAFHKILSKEFPQFLKKYLNIPILSRLKGVGLLCGTDWTPFFKNNFFYSRFDHSVGVALIIWHFTKDKAQTIAGLLHDVSTPAFSHVSDFRKGDALTQTATEDDNGSMLACSKELLECLAQDELTLEKVNDYHKYPIADNEVPQLSADRLEYMFPSGAALSGTWSLKQSFSLDEIEKIYNDLVICQNEEGIEELGFKTLSVAELYYNRVLDIAFFLQKNEDKMAMQFPATILNMAVKLEILKESDFFEMSEEEIISRLDELVKENSDATVEDALTEDDSVKKLCLYFRTYRSFTSITRSKEPLPGHYCVKLQVKKRYINPLVVTGKQTEGLYEARRITELSETAKKSKEEFLEYVDESFGCVKLI
;
A
#
# COMPACT_ATOMS: atom_id res chain seq x y z
N MET A 1 12.94 -1.94 14.91
CA MET A 1 13.27 -0.54 15.27
C MET A 1 11.98 0.18 15.62
N ASN A 2 11.91 0.85 16.77
CA ASN A 2 10.72 1.64 17.16
C ASN A 2 10.68 2.88 16.28
N ASN A 3 9.85 2.87 15.23
CA ASN A 3 9.73 4.00 14.33
C ASN A 3 8.98 5.14 15.06
N SER A 4 9.70 6.22 15.37
CA SER A 4 9.15 7.39 16.06
C SER A 4 7.96 8.02 15.32
N PHE A 5 7.94 7.89 13.99
CA PHE A 5 6.82 8.33 13.16
C PHE A 5 5.56 7.51 13.44
N VAL A 6 5.65 6.17 13.39
CA VAL A 6 4.48 5.27 13.57
C VAL A 6 3.79 5.54 14.90
N GLN A 7 4.55 5.65 15.99
CA GLN A 7 3.99 5.92 17.32
C GLN A 7 3.28 7.28 17.39
N ALA A 8 3.89 8.32 16.82
CA ALA A 8 3.30 9.65 16.79
C ALA A 8 2.05 9.68 15.90
N PHE A 9 2.10 9.03 14.74
CA PHE A 9 0.98 8.91 13.81
C PHE A 9 -0.20 8.17 14.43
N HIS A 10 0.00 7.00 15.01
CA HIS A 10 -1.06 6.25 15.70
C HIS A 10 -1.70 7.04 16.85
N LYS A 11 -0.93 7.89 17.55
CA LYS A 11 -1.46 8.78 18.59
C LYS A 11 -2.37 9.89 18.03
N ILE A 12 -2.11 10.35 16.81
CA ILE A 12 -3.01 11.26 16.08
C ILE A 12 -4.33 10.53 15.77
N LEU A 13 -4.23 9.29 15.25
CA LEU A 13 -5.39 8.50 14.85
C LEU A 13 -6.31 8.13 16.02
N SER A 14 -5.74 7.87 17.19
CA SER A 14 -6.52 7.63 18.40
C SER A 14 -5.80 8.08 19.67
N LYS A 15 -6.38 9.08 20.36
CA LYS A 15 -5.83 9.60 21.63
C LYS A 15 -5.79 8.53 22.73
N GLU A 16 -6.80 7.67 22.76
CA GLU A 16 -6.91 6.56 23.70
C GLU A 16 -6.92 5.23 22.96
N PHE A 17 -5.84 4.47 23.10
CA PHE A 17 -5.70 3.18 22.44
C PHE A 17 -6.77 2.17 22.94
N PRO A 18 -7.57 1.56 22.05
CA PRO A 18 -8.57 0.56 22.41
C PRO A 18 -7.90 -0.71 22.98
N GLN A 19 -7.99 -0.89 24.29
CA GLN A 19 -7.25 -1.95 25.01
C GLN A 19 -7.58 -3.37 24.54
N PHE A 20 -8.80 -3.60 24.02
CA PHE A 20 -9.20 -4.91 23.50
C PHE A 20 -8.39 -5.35 22.27
N LEU A 21 -7.76 -4.42 21.52
CA LEU A 21 -6.93 -4.80 20.37
C LEU A 21 -5.65 -5.53 20.78
N LYS A 22 -5.15 -5.34 22.01
CA LYS A 22 -3.87 -5.90 22.46
C LYS A 22 -3.76 -7.42 22.30
N LYS A 23 -4.85 -8.17 22.50
CA LYS A 23 -4.84 -9.63 22.29
C LYS A 23 -4.70 -10.00 20.81
N TYR A 24 -5.33 -9.25 19.91
CA TYR A 24 -5.23 -9.46 18.47
C TYR A 24 -3.84 -9.09 17.93
N LEU A 25 -3.18 -8.06 18.46
CA LEU A 25 -1.87 -7.60 17.97
C LEU A 25 -0.74 -8.64 18.04
N ASN A 26 -0.92 -9.71 18.82
CA ASN A 26 0.09 -10.73 19.06
C ASN A 26 -0.22 -12.08 18.38
N ILE A 27 -1.33 -12.20 17.66
CA ILE A 27 -1.66 -13.47 16.98
C ILE A 27 -0.75 -13.66 15.74
N PRO A 28 -0.33 -14.90 15.42
CA PRO A 28 0.61 -15.16 14.32
C PRO A 28 0.18 -14.56 12.98
N ILE A 29 -1.09 -14.76 12.59
CA ILE A 29 -1.65 -14.33 11.30
C ILE A 29 -1.56 -12.82 11.07
N LEU A 30 -1.60 -12.02 12.15
CA LEU A 30 -1.44 -10.57 12.08
C LEU A 30 0.02 -10.17 12.26
N SER A 31 0.72 -10.77 13.24
CA SER A 31 2.09 -10.40 13.59
C SER A 31 3.10 -10.61 12.45
N ARG A 32 2.85 -11.57 11.54
CA ARG A 32 3.68 -11.77 10.32
C ARG A 32 3.77 -10.52 9.46
N LEU A 33 2.73 -9.67 9.45
CA LEU A 33 2.67 -8.46 8.64
C LEU A 33 3.70 -7.41 9.07
N LYS A 34 4.34 -7.56 10.24
CA LYS A 34 5.46 -6.71 10.67
C LYS A 34 6.67 -6.80 9.74
N GLY A 35 6.82 -7.94 9.06
CA GLY A 35 7.87 -8.17 8.07
C GLY A 35 7.46 -7.87 6.62
N VAL A 36 6.24 -7.38 6.41
CA VAL A 36 5.69 -7.08 5.07
C VAL A 36 5.57 -5.56 4.91
N GLY A 37 6.26 -4.98 3.94
CA GLY A 37 6.30 -3.55 3.70
C GLY A 37 5.08 -3.07 2.92
N LEU A 38 4.54 -1.92 3.32
CA LEU A 38 3.45 -1.24 2.60
C LEU A 38 3.90 -0.81 1.20
N LEU A 39 5.17 -0.42 1.05
CA LEU A 39 5.72 0.21 -0.15
C LEU A 39 6.36 -0.78 -1.13
N CYS A 40 5.86 -2.01 -1.17
CA CYS A 40 6.04 -2.93 -2.29
C CYS A 40 7.52 -3.17 -2.70
N GLY A 41 8.39 -3.37 -1.71
CA GLY A 41 9.80 -3.65 -1.93
C GLY A 41 10.69 -2.44 -2.21
N THR A 42 10.16 -1.22 -2.23
CA THR A 42 10.97 -0.01 -2.44
C THR A 42 12.01 0.22 -1.32
N ASP A 43 11.80 -0.34 -0.12
CA ASP A 43 12.77 -0.32 0.97
C ASP A 43 14.07 -1.11 0.68
N TRP A 44 14.02 -2.02 -0.30
CA TRP A 44 15.13 -2.92 -0.66
C TRP A 44 15.86 -2.51 -1.93
N THR A 45 15.78 -1.25 -2.34
CA THR A 45 16.52 -0.73 -3.50
C THR A 45 16.96 0.71 -3.26
N PRO A 46 18.17 1.13 -3.68
CA PRO A 46 18.61 2.52 -3.57
C PRO A 46 17.91 3.46 -4.57
N PHE A 47 17.10 2.91 -5.48
CA PHE A 47 16.27 3.69 -6.41
C PHE A 47 15.20 4.52 -5.70
N PHE A 48 14.74 4.02 -4.56
CA PHE A 48 13.82 4.70 -3.66
C PHE A 48 14.55 5.05 -2.37
N LYS A 49 14.25 6.21 -1.81
CA LYS A 49 14.86 6.70 -0.58
C LYS A 49 13.78 6.86 0.46
N ASN A 50 13.24 5.74 0.90
CA ASN A 50 12.20 5.74 1.91
C ASN A 50 12.79 6.24 3.23
N ASN A 51 12.10 7.17 3.88
CA ASN A 51 12.54 7.73 5.16
C ASN A 51 12.48 6.69 6.29
N PHE A 52 11.58 5.72 6.16
CA PHE A 52 11.37 4.65 7.12
C PHE A 52 10.60 3.50 6.49
N PHE A 53 10.79 2.31 7.05
CA PHE A 53 9.95 1.15 6.76
C PHE A 53 8.59 1.31 7.47
N TYR A 54 7.51 1.15 6.72
CA TYR A 54 6.13 1.13 7.24
C TYR A 54 5.50 -0.21 6.87
N SER A 55 5.14 -1.00 7.87
CA SER A 55 4.67 -2.36 7.64
C SER A 55 3.16 -2.43 7.40
N ARG A 56 2.70 -3.52 6.79
CA ARG A 56 1.27 -3.85 6.68
C ARG A 56 0.61 -4.05 8.05
N PHE A 57 1.40 -4.43 9.06
CA PHE A 57 0.95 -4.47 10.46
C PHE A 57 0.65 -3.06 10.99
N ASP A 58 1.55 -2.11 10.76
CA ASP A 58 1.37 -0.71 11.22
C ASP A 58 0.15 -0.08 10.53
N HIS A 59 -0.02 -0.35 9.24
CA HIS A 59 -1.20 0.02 8.45
C HIS A 59 -2.50 -0.55 9.05
N SER A 60 -2.54 -1.87 9.27
CA SER A 60 -3.70 -2.56 9.84
C SER A 60 -4.11 -1.99 11.21
N VAL A 61 -3.11 -1.67 12.05
CA VAL A 61 -3.35 -0.99 13.33
C VAL A 61 -3.91 0.41 13.11
N GLY A 62 -3.32 1.20 12.19
CA GLY A 62 -3.81 2.54 11.86
C GLY A 62 -5.27 2.54 11.40
N VAL A 63 -5.65 1.61 10.52
CA VAL A 63 -7.03 1.46 10.01
C VAL A 63 -7.99 1.18 11.17
N ALA A 64 -7.65 0.23 12.04
CA ALA A 64 -8.44 -0.07 13.23
C ALA A 64 -8.58 1.16 14.15
N LEU A 65 -7.52 1.94 14.35
CA LEU A 65 -7.58 3.14 15.18
C LEU A 65 -8.51 4.21 14.60
N ILE A 66 -8.50 4.41 13.28
CA ILE A 66 -9.41 5.33 12.58
C ILE A 66 -10.86 4.87 12.76
N ILE A 67 -11.14 3.60 12.47
CA ILE A 67 -12.48 3.04 12.61
C ILE A 67 -12.98 3.18 14.05
N TRP A 68 -12.15 2.83 15.04
CA TRP A 68 -12.50 2.97 16.45
C TRP A 68 -12.75 4.42 16.84
N HIS A 69 -12.01 5.38 16.28
CA HIS A 69 -12.23 6.80 16.54
C HIS A 69 -13.64 7.22 16.14
N PHE A 70 -14.05 6.89 14.91
CA PHE A 70 -15.32 7.36 14.33
C PHE A 70 -16.55 6.55 14.76
N THR A 71 -16.42 5.24 14.94
CA THR A 71 -17.58 4.35 15.06
C THR A 71 -17.78 3.82 16.46
N LYS A 72 -16.69 3.68 17.24
CA LYS A 72 -16.66 2.93 18.50
C LYS A 72 -17.22 1.50 18.38
N ASP A 73 -17.32 0.97 17.16
CA ASP A 73 -17.81 -0.38 16.91
C ASP A 73 -16.66 -1.37 16.97
N LYS A 74 -16.76 -2.33 17.90
CA LYS A 74 -15.71 -3.33 18.12
C LYS A 74 -15.54 -4.26 16.91
N ALA A 75 -16.64 -4.71 16.30
CA ALA A 75 -16.60 -5.67 15.21
C ALA A 75 -15.99 -5.05 13.95
N GLN A 76 -16.42 -3.84 13.60
CA GLN A 76 -15.88 -3.07 12.50
C GLN A 76 -14.39 -2.76 12.70
N THR A 77 -14.00 -2.39 13.93
CA THR A 77 -12.59 -2.12 14.27
C THR A 77 -11.73 -3.36 14.03
N ILE A 78 -12.20 -4.53 14.45
CA ILE A 78 -11.47 -5.80 14.25
C ILE A 78 -11.48 -6.20 12.77
N ALA A 79 -12.57 -5.96 12.04
CA ALA A 79 -12.60 -6.20 10.60
C ALA A 79 -11.54 -5.37 9.87
N GLY A 80 -11.43 -4.07 10.19
CA GLY A 80 -10.37 -3.23 9.66
C GLY A 80 -8.96 -3.61 10.12
N LEU A 81 -8.80 -4.17 11.33
CA LEU A 81 -7.50 -4.71 11.76
C LEU A 81 -7.08 -5.94 10.93
N LEU A 82 -8.03 -6.71 10.42
CA LEU A 82 -7.81 -8.01 9.78
C LEU A 82 -7.93 -7.97 8.25
N HIS A 83 -8.22 -6.81 7.66
CA HIS A 83 -8.53 -6.69 6.24
C HIS A 83 -7.37 -7.14 5.33
N ASP A 84 -6.13 -6.99 5.81
CA ASP A 84 -4.90 -7.15 5.04
C ASP A 84 -4.08 -8.41 5.42
N VAL A 85 -4.67 -9.36 6.15
CA VAL A 85 -3.91 -10.52 6.67
C VAL A 85 -3.57 -11.57 5.62
N SER A 86 -4.09 -11.47 4.39
CA SER A 86 -3.62 -12.25 3.24
C SER A 86 -2.53 -11.57 2.44
N THR A 87 -2.12 -10.34 2.78
CA THR A 87 -1.12 -9.62 1.97
C THR A 87 0.25 -10.32 2.04
N PRO A 88 0.77 -10.84 0.91
CA PRO A 88 2.06 -11.52 0.88
C PRO A 88 3.22 -10.53 1.02
N ALA A 89 4.42 -11.05 1.31
CA ALA A 89 5.66 -10.28 1.24
C ALA A 89 5.76 -9.54 -0.10
N PHE A 90 6.22 -8.29 -0.04
CA PHE A 90 6.27 -7.34 -1.16
C PHE A 90 4.90 -6.83 -1.66
N SER A 91 3.81 -7.07 -0.92
CA SER A 91 2.51 -6.46 -1.16
C SER A 91 2.06 -6.58 -2.63
N HIS A 92 1.79 -5.46 -3.31
CA HIS A 92 1.28 -5.46 -4.68
C HIS A 92 2.29 -5.97 -5.72
N VAL A 93 3.57 -6.15 -5.40
CA VAL A 93 4.49 -6.89 -6.28
C VAL A 93 3.92 -8.28 -6.59
N SER A 94 3.21 -8.91 -5.64
CA SER A 94 2.57 -10.20 -5.85
C SER A 94 1.43 -10.17 -6.86
N ASP A 95 0.69 -9.06 -6.98
CA ASP A 95 -0.32 -8.93 -8.04
C ASP A 95 0.38 -8.87 -9.42
N PHE A 96 1.51 -8.17 -9.53
CA PHE A 96 2.32 -8.13 -10.75
C PHE A 96 2.95 -9.48 -11.08
N ARG A 97 3.35 -10.26 -10.07
CA ARG A 97 3.82 -11.64 -10.24
C ARG A 97 2.74 -12.51 -10.89
N LYS A 98 1.47 -12.30 -10.53
CA LYS A 98 0.29 -12.99 -11.07
C LYS A 98 -0.25 -12.38 -12.37
N GLY A 99 0.39 -11.33 -12.90
CA GLY A 99 -0.02 -10.66 -14.14
C GLY A 99 -1.18 -9.67 -13.98
N ASP A 100 -1.54 -9.30 -12.75
CA ASP A 100 -2.64 -8.40 -12.41
C ASP A 100 -2.15 -6.99 -12.04
N ALA A 101 -1.51 -6.31 -12.99
CA ALA A 101 -1.09 -4.92 -12.77
C ALA A 101 -2.26 -3.90 -12.85
N LEU A 102 -3.36 -4.28 -13.51
CA LEU A 102 -4.49 -3.39 -13.82
C LEU A 102 -5.54 -3.32 -12.71
N THR A 103 -5.83 -4.45 -12.05
CA THR A 103 -6.88 -4.50 -11.02
C THR A 103 -6.27 -4.59 -9.62
N GLN A 104 -5.13 -5.28 -9.49
CA GLN A 104 -4.36 -5.44 -8.25
C GLN A 104 -5.23 -5.96 -7.10
N THR A 105 -5.97 -7.03 -7.37
CA THR A 105 -6.86 -7.72 -6.41
C THR A 105 -6.57 -9.22 -6.32
N ALA A 106 -5.61 -9.74 -7.08
CA ALA A 106 -5.27 -11.17 -7.14
C ALA A 106 -4.75 -11.78 -5.83
N THR A 107 -4.58 -10.97 -4.78
CA THR A 107 -4.12 -11.38 -3.44
C THR A 107 -5.19 -11.19 -2.35
N GLU A 108 -6.35 -10.63 -2.69
CA GLU A 108 -7.43 -10.34 -1.73
C GLU A 108 -8.30 -11.59 -1.43
N ASP A 109 -8.44 -12.52 -2.38
CA ASP A 109 -9.33 -13.68 -2.29
C ASP A 109 -9.03 -14.64 -1.12
N ASP A 110 -7.79 -14.68 -0.64
CA ASP A 110 -7.36 -15.63 0.39
C ASP A 110 -7.71 -15.18 1.82
N ASN A 111 -8.09 -13.91 2.04
CA ASN A 111 -8.21 -13.32 3.37
C ASN A 111 -9.20 -14.06 4.28
N GLY A 112 -10.42 -14.29 3.81
CA GLY A 112 -11.46 -14.99 4.58
C GLY A 112 -11.05 -16.42 4.97
N SER A 113 -10.34 -17.12 4.08
CA SER A 113 -9.89 -18.50 4.31
C SER A 113 -8.78 -18.56 5.38
N MET A 114 -7.82 -17.63 5.34
CA MET A 114 -6.74 -17.55 6.32
C MET A 114 -7.29 -17.22 7.71
N LEU A 115 -8.24 -16.29 7.79
CA LEU A 115 -8.92 -15.96 9.04
C LEU A 115 -9.67 -17.17 9.62
N ALA A 116 -10.38 -17.93 8.78
CA ALA A 116 -11.10 -19.13 9.20
C ALA A 116 -10.18 -20.24 9.74
N CYS A 117 -8.93 -20.30 9.27
CA CYS A 117 -7.95 -21.29 9.70
C CYS A 117 -7.13 -20.86 10.93
N SER A 118 -7.24 -19.61 11.39
CA SER A 118 -6.47 -19.11 12.53
C SER A 118 -7.15 -19.43 13.86
N LYS A 119 -6.65 -20.45 14.55
CA LYS A 119 -7.17 -20.86 15.86
C LYS A 119 -7.08 -19.74 16.90
N GLU A 120 -5.95 -19.05 16.98
CA GLU A 120 -5.71 -17.95 17.93
C GLU A 120 -6.67 -16.78 17.69
N LEU A 121 -6.98 -16.48 16.42
CA LEU A 121 -7.99 -15.49 16.08
C LEU A 121 -9.36 -15.92 16.59
N LEU A 122 -9.78 -17.14 16.30
CA LEU A 122 -11.09 -17.65 16.72
C LEU A 122 -11.25 -17.63 18.25
N GLU A 123 -10.19 -17.94 18.99
CA GLU A 123 -10.14 -17.80 20.46
C GLU A 123 -10.28 -16.33 20.90
N CYS A 124 -9.59 -15.39 20.25
CA CYS A 124 -9.73 -13.95 20.57
C CYS A 124 -11.15 -13.45 20.32
N LEU A 125 -11.77 -13.84 19.20
CA LEU A 125 -13.13 -13.47 18.82
C LEU A 125 -14.16 -14.04 19.81
N ALA A 126 -14.01 -15.32 20.21
CA ALA A 126 -14.89 -15.93 21.20
C ALA A 126 -14.86 -15.19 22.55
N GLN A 127 -13.68 -14.73 23.00
CA GLN A 127 -13.55 -13.90 24.20
C GLN A 127 -14.21 -12.52 24.09
N ASP A 128 -14.42 -12.02 22.86
CA ASP A 128 -15.12 -10.76 22.61
C ASP A 128 -16.60 -10.95 22.22
N GLU A 129 -17.11 -12.19 22.28
CA GLU A 129 -18.46 -12.55 21.85
C GLU A 129 -18.74 -12.17 20.37
N LEU A 130 -17.71 -12.29 19.53
CA LEU A 130 -17.78 -12.04 18.09
C LEU A 130 -17.67 -13.35 17.32
N THR A 131 -18.38 -13.41 16.19
CA THR A 131 -18.25 -14.50 15.21
C THR A 131 -17.34 -14.08 14.07
N LEU A 132 -16.79 -15.05 13.33
CA LEU A 132 -15.91 -14.78 12.19
C LEU A 132 -16.61 -13.94 11.11
N GLU A 133 -17.89 -14.22 10.86
CA GLU A 133 -18.71 -13.51 9.86
C GLU A 133 -18.83 -12.02 10.16
N LYS A 134 -18.64 -11.62 11.42
CA LYS A 134 -18.66 -10.20 11.81
C LYS A 134 -17.38 -9.47 11.40
N VAL A 135 -16.27 -10.15 11.16
CA VAL A 135 -14.95 -9.53 10.99
C VAL A 135 -14.18 -9.97 9.75
N ASN A 136 -14.63 -11.01 9.05
CA ASN A 136 -13.93 -11.58 7.89
C ASN A 136 -14.17 -10.83 6.57
N ASP A 137 -15.11 -9.89 6.56
CA ASP A 137 -15.39 -9.00 5.45
C ASP A 137 -15.56 -7.59 5.99
N TYR A 138 -14.58 -6.73 5.70
CA TYR A 138 -14.58 -5.33 6.11
C TYR A 138 -15.35 -4.44 5.12
N HIS A 139 -15.59 -4.89 3.88
CA HIS A 139 -16.29 -4.12 2.84
C HIS A 139 -17.75 -3.85 3.19
N LYS A 140 -18.36 -4.68 4.04
CA LYS A 140 -19.72 -4.43 4.56
C LYS A 140 -19.82 -3.19 5.46
N TYR A 141 -18.70 -2.59 5.84
CA TYR A 141 -18.65 -1.46 6.75
C TYR A 141 -18.16 -0.19 6.04
N PRO A 142 -19.04 0.77 5.69
CA PRO A 142 -18.74 1.91 4.82
C PRO A 142 -17.59 2.84 5.28
N ILE A 143 -17.37 2.94 6.60
CA ILE A 143 -16.24 3.72 7.14
C ILE A 143 -14.92 2.95 7.02
N ALA A 144 -14.96 1.62 7.09
CA ALA A 144 -13.77 0.79 6.96
C ALA A 144 -13.31 0.73 5.50
N ASP A 145 -14.24 0.41 4.60
CA ASP A 145 -14.06 0.43 3.16
C ASP A 145 -15.35 0.81 2.41
N ASN A 146 -15.17 1.32 1.20
CA ASN A 146 -16.22 1.74 0.29
C ASN A 146 -15.67 1.77 -1.14
N GLU A 147 -16.52 1.85 -2.16
CA GLU A 147 -16.04 1.83 -3.55
C GLU A 147 -15.24 3.08 -3.94
N VAL A 148 -14.21 2.92 -4.78
CA VAL A 148 -13.50 4.07 -5.35
C VAL A 148 -14.46 4.94 -6.17
N PRO A 149 -14.36 6.30 -6.11
CA PRO A 149 -13.30 7.10 -5.52
C PRO A 149 -13.62 7.60 -4.09
N GLN A 150 -14.47 6.92 -3.32
CA GLN A 150 -14.86 7.35 -1.98
C GLN A 150 -13.70 7.29 -0.97
N LEU A 151 -13.79 8.07 0.10
CA LEU A 151 -12.79 8.07 1.18
C LEU A 151 -13.19 7.08 2.28
N SER A 152 -12.39 6.03 2.44
CA SER A 152 -12.49 5.05 3.53
C SER A 152 -11.36 5.21 4.54
N ALA A 153 -11.47 4.53 5.69
CA ALA A 153 -10.41 4.47 6.68
C ALA A 153 -9.13 3.84 6.11
N ASP A 154 -9.25 2.77 5.33
CA ASP A 154 -8.15 2.13 4.62
C ASP A 154 -7.38 3.13 3.74
N ARG A 155 -8.10 3.78 2.81
CA ARG A 155 -7.49 4.77 1.89
C ARG A 155 -6.96 6.00 2.58
N LEU A 156 -7.64 6.46 3.62
CA LEU A 156 -7.15 7.56 4.44
C LEU A 156 -5.81 7.17 5.09
N GLU A 157 -5.77 5.99 5.69
CA GLU A 157 -4.60 5.51 6.43
C GLU A 157 -3.41 5.43 5.49
N TYR A 158 -3.44 4.60 4.44
CA TYR A 158 -2.22 4.29 3.69
C TYR A 158 -1.67 5.48 2.91
N MET A 159 -2.49 6.50 2.61
CA MET A 159 -2.03 7.71 1.91
C MET A 159 -1.09 8.57 2.77
N PHE A 160 -1.31 8.64 4.09
CA PHE A 160 -0.46 9.41 4.99
C PHE A 160 0.97 8.86 5.13
N PRO A 161 1.20 7.59 5.53
CA PRO A 161 2.52 7.02 5.64
C PRO A 161 3.16 6.85 4.27
N SER A 162 2.42 6.58 3.19
CA SER A 162 2.99 6.54 1.83
C SER A 162 3.60 7.89 1.46
N GLY A 163 2.86 9.00 1.66
CA GLY A 163 3.38 10.34 1.38
C GLY A 163 4.50 10.78 2.33
N ALA A 164 4.52 10.29 3.57
CA ALA A 164 5.57 10.60 4.55
C ALA A 164 6.86 9.78 4.34
N ALA A 165 6.74 8.50 3.96
CA ALA A 165 7.86 7.61 3.74
C ALA A 165 8.55 7.87 2.40
N LEU A 166 7.78 8.06 1.32
CA LEU A 166 8.32 8.28 -0.03
C LEU A 166 8.94 9.68 -0.22
N SER A 167 8.89 10.56 0.78
CA SER A 167 9.32 11.95 0.64
C SER A 167 10.81 12.14 0.39
N GLY A 168 11.65 11.14 0.69
CA GLY A 168 13.07 11.15 0.35
C GLY A 168 13.35 10.80 -1.12
N THR A 169 12.35 10.28 -1.84
CA THR A 169 12.45 9.91 -3.26
C THR A 169 12.33 11.15 -4.14
N TRP A 170 13.03 11.14 -5.28
CA TRP A 170 13.20 12.25 -6.24
C TRP A 170 11.89 12.80 -6.88
N SER A 171 10.72 12.30 -6.49
CA SER A 171 9.46 12.46 -7.23
C SER A 171 8.34 13.18 -6.47
N LEU A 172 8.30 13.12 -5.13
CA LEU A 172 7.27 13.79 -4.35
C LEU A 172 7.73 15.21 -4.03
N LYS A 173 6.96 16.19 -4.51
CA LYS A 173 7.28 17.62 -4.30
C LYS A 173 7.22 18.00 -2.82
N GLN A 174 6.40 17.30 -2.03
CA GLN A 174 6.10 17.62 -0.64
C GLN A 174 5.73 16.33 0.12
N SER A 175 6.22 16.22 1.36
CA SER A 175 5.86 15.15 2.31
C SER A 175 4.58 15.52 3.07
N PHE A 176 3.88 14.51 3.61
CA PHE A 176 3.06 14.76 4.80
C PHE A 176 3.97 14.91 6.02
N SER A 177 3.88 16.04 6.72
CA SER A 177 4.39 16.18 8.09
C SER A 177 3.37 15.69 9.12
N LEU A 178 3.81 15.33 10.33
CA LEU A 178 2.89 14.93 11.40
C LEU A 178 1.88 16.05 11.74
N ASP A 179 2.31 17.32 11.71
CA ASP A 179 1.42 18.47 11.96
C ASP A 179 0.36 18.63 10.86
N GLU A 180 0.72 18.42 9.60
CA GLU A 180 -0.24 18.41 8.49
C GLU A 180 -1.22 17.24 8.61
N ILE A 181 -0.72 16.05 8.95
CA ILE A 181 -1.57 14.87 9.18
C ILE A 181 -2.56 15.17 10.31
N GLU A 182 -2.10 15.68 11.45
CA GLU A 182 -2.95 16.01 12.60
C GLU A 182 -4.01 17.07 12.22
N LYS A 183 -3.61 18.10 11.47
CA LYS A 183 -4.53 19.13 10.97
C LYS A 183 -5.63 18.53 10.09
N ILE A 184 -5.25 17.70 9.11
CA ILE A 184 -6.18 17.06 8.18
C ILE A 184 -7.10 16.11 8.95
N TYR A 185 -6.53 15.29 9.82
CA TYR A 185 -7.27 14.28 10.57
C TYR A 185 -8.30 14.88 11.52
N ASN A 186 -7.98 16.00 12.18
CA ASN A 186 -8.92 16.69 13.08
C ASN A 186 -10.09 17.40 12.34
N ASP A 187 -9.96 17.61 11.03
CA ASP A 187 -11.02 18.20 10.20
C ASP A 187 -12.02 17.16 9.68
N LEU A 188 -11.71 15.86 9.83
CA LEU A 188 -12.58 14.78 9.37
C LEU A 188 -13.89 14.68 10.18
N VAL A 189 -14.95 14.25 9.49
CA VAL A 189 -16.29 13.92 10.01
C VAL A 189 -16.87 12.74 9.25
N ILE A 190 -17.95 12.16 9.78
CA ILE A 190 -18.82 11.27 9.03
C ILE A 190 -19.86 12.12 8.29
N CYS A 191 -19.90 11.97 6.98
CA CYS A 191 -20.87 12.57 6.08
C CYS A 191 -21.81 11.50 5.53
N GLN A 192 -22.91 11.95 4.92
CA GLN A 192 -23.75 11.11 4.09
C GLN A 192 -23.38 11.34 2.61
N ASN A 193 -23.06 10.27 1.90
CA ASN A 193 -22.79 10.33 0.46
C ASN A 193 -24.08 10.41 -0.37
N GLU A 194 -23.94 10.46 -1.69
CA GLU A 194 -25.05 10.64 -2.64
C GLU A 194 -26.08 9.48 -2.60
N GLU A 195 -25.67 8.32 -2.10
CA GLU A 195 -26.50 7.12 -1.97
C GLU A 195 -27.10 6.97 -0.57
N GLY A 196 -26.85 7.93 0.31
CA GLY A 196 -27.33 7.88 1.69
C GLY A 196 -26.45 7.07 2.64
N ILE A 197 -25.25 6.65 2.20
CA ILE A 197 -24.33 5.79 2.94
C ILE A 197 -23.31 6.66 3.69
N GLU A 198 -22.88 6.20 4.88
CA GLU A 198 -21.84 6.88 5.67
C GLU A 198 -20.47 6.85 4.96
N GLU A 199 -19.79 7.98 4.91
CA GLU A 199 -18.46 8.11 4.33
C GLU A 199 -17.63 9.15 5.12
N LEU A 200 -16.31 8.97 5.19
CA LEU A 200 -15.43 10.00 5.73
C LEU A 200 -15.41 11.23 4.82
N GLY A 201 -15.56 12.41 5.41
CA GLY A 201 -15.50 13.69 4.72
C GLY A 201 -14.82 14.77 5.54
N PHE A 202 -14.69 15.96 4.99
CA PHE A 202 -14.02 17.10 5.59
C PHE A 202 -15.01 18.19 5.98
N LYS A 203 -14.80 18.82 7.14
CA LYS A 203 -15.56 20.02 7.55
C LYS A 203 -15.23 21.21 6.66
N THR A 204 -13.97 21.35 6.26
CA THR A 204 -13.43 22.57 5.67
C THR A 204 -12.89 22.32 4.26
N LEU A 205 -13.41 23.06 3.28
CA LEU A 205 -12.99 22.93 1.87
C LEU A 205 -11.47 23.06 1.69
N SER A 206 -10.84 24.04 2.33
CA SER A 206 -9.39 24.26 2.17
C SER A 206 -8.54 23.14 2.77
N VAL A 207 -9.03 22.42 3.78
CA VAL A 207 -8.36 21.23 4.34
C VAL A 207 -8.56 20.03 3.43
N ALA A 208 -9.77 19.87 2.88
CA ALA A 208 -10.06 18.87 1.85
C ALA A 208 -9.16 19.06 0.62
N GLU A 209 -8.98 20.29 0.14
CA GLU A 209 -8.10 20.62 -0.98
C GLU A 209 -6.63 20.29 -0.67
N LEU A 210 -6.16 20.57 0.56
CA LEU A 210 -4.83 20.19 0.99
C LEU A 210 -4.62 18.67 0.91
N TYR A 211 -5.54 17.88 1.49
CA TYR A 211 -5.48 16.43 1.44
C TYR A 211 -5.56 15.89 0.01
N TYR A 212 -6.54 16.37 -0.75
CA TYR A 212 -6.79 15.95 -2.13
C TYR A 212 -5.57 16.17 -3.02
N ASN A 213 -4.95 17.35 -2.96
CA ASN A 213 -3.76 17.66 -3.76
C ASN A 213 -2.57 16.76 -3.40
N ARG A 214 -2.37 16.47 -2.11
CA ARG A 214 -1.31 15.56 -1.64
C ARG A 214 -1.54 14.13 -2.13
N VAL A 215 -2.77 13.63 -2.01
CA VAL A 215 -3.15 12.30 -2.50
C VAL A 215 -2.99 12.21 -4.01
N LEU A 216 -3.38 13.25 -4.74
CA LEU A 216 -3.27 13.26 -6.21
C LEU A 216 -1.82 13.28 -6.67
N ASP A 217 -0.92 13.99 -5.97
CA ASP A 217 0.53 13.94 -6.24
C ASP A 217 1.06 12.50 -6.10
N ILE A 218 0.62 11.76 -5.07
CA ILE A 218 0.95 10.34 -4.89
C ILE A 218 0.34 9.51 -6.04
N ALA A 219 -0.93 9.73 -6.39
CA ALA A 219 -1.60 9.02 -7.48
C ALA A 219 -0.86 9.19 -8.82
N PHE A 220 -0.43 10.42 -9.16
CA PHE A 220 0.41 10.68 -10.34
C PHE A 220 1.73 9.92 -10.27
N PHE A 221 2.37 9.89 -9.10
CA PHE A 221 3.61 9.16 -8.91
C PHE A 221 3.47 7.67 -9.24
N LEU A 222 2.39 7.04 -8.78
CA LEU A 222 2.09 5.62 -9.04
C LEU A 222 1.81 5.31 -10.53
N GLN A 223 1.60 6.32 -11.39
CA GLN A 223 1.45 6.13 -12.84
C GLN A 223 2.77 6.20 -13.60
N LYS A 224 3.86 6.60 -12.93
CA LYS A 224 5.17 6.79 -13.57
C LYS A 224 5.91 5.48 -13.78
N ASN A 225 6.78 5.46 -14.78
CA ASN A 225 7.62 4.32 -15.13
C ASN A 225 8.56 3.92 -14.01
N GLU A 226 8.90 4.83 -13.11
CA GLU A 226 9.66 4.50 -11.92
C GLU A 226 8.90 3.59 -10.94
N ASP A 227 7.62 3.86 -10.69
CA ASP A 227 6.78 2.99 -9.86
C ASP A 227 6.54 1.64 -10.56
N LYS A 228 6.23 1.67 -11.87
CA LYS A 228 6.08 0.44 -12.67
C LYS A 228 7.35 -0.42 -12.65
N MET A 229 8.53 0.20 -12.69
CA MET A 229 9.81 -0.50 -12.56
C MET A 229 9.95 -1.13 -11.17
N ALA A 230 9.62 -0.38 -10.12
CA ALA A 230 9.67 -0.84 -8.74
C ALA A 230 8.72 -2.00 -8.44
N MET A 231 7.62 -2.13 -9.19
CA MET A 231 6.69 -3.25 -9.07
C MET A 231 7.10 -4.43 -9.95
N GLN A 232 7.29 -4.18 -11.25
CA GLN A 232 7.44 -5.25 -12.24
C GLN A 232 8.83 -5.90 -12.22
N PHE A 233 9.89 -5.16 -11.88
CA PHE A 233 11.23 -5.75 -11.85
C PHE A 233 11.42 -6.76 -10.72
N PRO A 234 11.10 -6.45 -9.45
CA PRO A 234 11.12 -7.46 -8.41
C PRO A 234 10.10 -8.59 -8.67
N ALA A 235 8.93 -8.32 -9.25
CA ALA A 235 8.00 -9.39 -9.63
C ALA A 235 8.64 -10.42 -10.57
N THR A 236 9.39 -9.96 -11.57
CA THR A 236 10.15 -10.84 -12.49
C THR A 236 11.22 -11.63 -11.75
N ILE A 237 12.01 -10.97 -10.89
CA ILE A 237 13.06 -11.61 -10.09
C ILE A 237 12.47 -12.72 -9.20
N LEU A 238 11.39 -12.41 -8.47
CA LEU A 238 10.76 -13.35 -7.55
C LEU A 238 10.14 -14.54 -8.30
N ASN A 239 9.51 -14.31 -9.46
CA ASN A 239 9.02 -15.40 -10.31
C ASN A 239 10.15 -16.29 -10.85
N MET A 240 11.30 -15.70 -11.19
CA MET A 240 12.47 -16.49 -11.58
C MET A 240 12.99 -17.34 -10.40
N ALA A 241 13.07 -16.76 -9.20
CA ALA A 241 13.50 -17.49 -8.00
C ALA A 241 12.58 -18.66 -7.65
N VAL A 242 11.25 -18.49 -7.79
CA VAL A 242 10.28 -19.58 -7.61
C VAL A 242 10.45 -20.66 -8.68
N LYS A 243 10.58 -20.26 -9.96
CA LYS A 243 10.77 -21.21 -11.07
C LYS A 243 12.04 -22.06 -10.91
N LEU A 244 13.07 -21.48 -10.29
CA LEU A 244 14.35 -22.15 -10.01
C LEU A 244 14.37 -22.87 -8.65
N GLU A 245 13.23 -22.96 -7.95
CA GLU A 245 13.08 -23.62 -6.65
C GLU A 245 13.97 -23.04 -5.53
N ILE A 246 14.45 -21.80 -5.71
CA ILE A 246 15.20 -21.04 -4.69
C ILE A 246 14.24 -20.49 -3.63
N LEU A 247 13.02 -20.14 -4.07
CA LEU A 247 11.90 -19.76 -3.23
C LEU A 247 10.70 -20.67 -3.53
N LYS A 248 9.79 -20.78 -2.57
CA LYS A 248 8.47 -21.41 -2.72
C LYS A 248 7.38 -20.35 -2.66
N GLU A 249 6.20 -20.63 -3.23
CA GLU A 249 5.05 -19.71 -3.09
C GLU A 249 4.64 -19.50 -1.63
N SER A 250 4.82 -20.51 -0.77
CA SER A 250 4.55 -20.39 0.67
C SER A 250 5.50 -19.42 1.38
N ASP A 251 6.73 -19.23 0.85
CA ASP A 251 7.72 -18.34 1.47
C ASP A 251 7.20 -16.90 1.54
N PHE A 252 6.35 -16.46 0.61
CA PHE A 252 5.77 -15.11 0.63
C PHE A 252 4.78 -14.88 1.77
N PHE A 253 4.32 -15.93 2.45
CA PHE A 253 3.45 -15.85 3.62
C PHE A 253 4.17 -16.23 4.92
N GLU A 254 5.23 -17.02 4.82
CA GLU A 254 5.98 -17.57 5.95
C GLU A 254 7.22 -16.73 6.32
N MET A 255 7.77 -15.97 5.36
CA MET A 255 8.97 -15.15 5.53
C MET A 255 8.65 -13.66 5.44
N SER A 256 9.42 -12.86 6.15
CA SER A 256 9.52 -11.42 5.96
C SER A 256 10.23 -11.08 4.65
N GLU A 257 10.03 -9.85 4.17
CA GLU A 257 10.78 -9.34 3.02
C GLU A 257 12.29 -9.35 3.26
N GLU A 258 12.73 -9.04 4.49
CA GLU A 258 14.15 -9.05 4.87
C GLU A 258 14.78 -10.44 4.70
N GLU A 259 14.07 -11.49 5.12
CA GLU A 259 14.54 -12.88 4.99
C GLU A 259 14.61 -13.31 3.52
N ILE A 260 13.63 -12.91 2.69
CA ILE A 260 13.63 -13.21 1.25
C ILE A 260 14.78 -12.48 0.55
N ILE A 261 14.97 -11.20 0.85
CA ILE A 261 16.09 -10.40 0.32
C ILE A 261 17.44 -10.99 0.74
N SER A 262 17.58 -11.39 2.01
CA SER A 262 18.81 -11.99 2.52
C SER A 262 19.16 -13.29 1.80
N ARG A 263 18.17 -14.15 1.52
CA ARG A 263 18.37 -15.39 0.77
C ARG A 263 18.85 -15.12 -0.67
N LEU A 264 18.28 -14.12 -1.32
CA LEU A 264 18.72 -13.72 -2.67
C LEU A 264 20.09 -13.03 -2.66
N ASP A 265 20.42 -12.26 -1.61
CA ASP A 265 21.75 -11.67 -1.42
C ASP A 265 22.82 -12.76 -1.22
N GLU A 266 22.50 -13.85 -0.51
CA GLU A 266 23.38 -15.02 -0.35
C GLU A 266 23.60 -15.75 -1.69
N LEU A 267 22.54 -15.99 -2.46
CA LEU A 267 22.63 -16.58 -3.79
C LEU A 267 23.58 -15.78 -4.71
N VAL A 268 23.48 -14.44 -4.70
CA VAL A 268 24.36 -13.58 -5.51
C VAL A 268 25.81 -13.68 -5.05
N LYS A 269 26.06 -13.76 -3.73
CA LYS A 269 27.43 -13.92 -3.20
C LYS A 269 28.07 -15.24 -3.63
N GLU A 270 27.29 -16.33 -3.66
CA GLU A 270 27.77 -17.65 -4.11
C GLU A 270 28.03 -17.71 -5.63
N ASN A 271 27.46 -16.78 -6.39
CA ASN A 271 27.54 -16.72 -7.85
C ASN A 271 28.20 -15.41 -8.34
N SER A 272 29.19 -14.90 -7.59
CA SER A 272 29.83 -13.60 -7.84
C SER A 272 30.58 -13.48 -9.17
N ASP A 273 30.94 -14.62 -9.77
CA ASP A 273 31.83 -14.68 -10.93
C ASP A 273 31.09 -14.49 -12.27
N ALA A 274 29.75 -14.43 -12.24
CA ALA A 274 28.93 -14.27 -13.44
C ALA A 274 29.02 -12.87 -14.04
N THR A 275 29.47 -12.78 -15.30
CA THR A 275 29.45 -11.51 -16.04
C THR A 275 28.08 -11.27 -16.71
N VAL A 276 27.83 -10.02 -17.13
CA VAL A 276 26.62 -9.67 -17.91
C VAL A 276 26.55 -10.46 -19.21
N GLU A 277 27.69 -10.70 -19.86
CA GLU A 277 27.77 -11.45 -21.11
C GLU A 277 27.40 -12.91 -20.87
N ASP A 278 27.94 -13.55 -19.82
CA ASP A 278 27.59 -14.92 -19.46
C ASP A 278 26.09 -15.06 -19.19
N ALA A 279 25.51 -14.16 -18.39
CA ALA A 279 24.10 -14.20 -17.99
C ALA A 279 23.11 -13.91 -19.13
N LEU A 280 23.55 -13.28 -20.23
CA LEU A 280 22.72 -12.97 -21.39
C LEU A 280 22.94 -13.91 -22.58
N THR A 281 24.04 -14.66 -22.61
CA THR A 281 24.42 -15.53 -23.74
C THR A 281 24.40 -17.02 -23.39
N GLU A 282 24.66 -17.38 -22.14
CA GLU A 282 24.51 -18.74 -21.64
C GLU A 282 23.05 -18.99 -21.23
N ASP A 283 22.54 -20.21 -21.47
CA ASP A 283 21.23 -20.66 -20.97
C ASP A 283 21.28 -20.97 -19.46
N ASP A 284 21.92 -20.07 -18.69
CA ASP A 284 22.07 -20.17 -17.24
C ASP A 284 21.07 -19.22 -16.57
N SER A 285 19.93 -19.80 -16.20
CA SER A 285 18.85 -19.07 -15.55
C SER A 285 19.22 -18.55 -14.15
N VAL A 286 20.17 -19.17 -13.45
CA VAL A 286 20.63 -18.72 -12.13
C VAL A 286 21.51 -17.48 -12.29
N LYS A 287 22.47 -17.49 -13.23
CA LYS A 287 23.28 -16.29 -13.53
C LYS A 287 22.41 -15.10 -13.93
N LYS A 288 21.36 -15.33 -14.73
CA LYS A 288 20.40 -14.28 -15.10
C LYS A 288 19.61 -13.74 -13.91
N LEU A 289 19.18 -14.60 -12.99
CA LEU A 289 18.54 -14.18 -11.74
C LEU A 289 19.49 -13.30 -10.92
N CYS A 290 20.73 -13.74 -10.73
CA CYS A 290 21.76 -12.99 -9.99
C CYS A 290 22.04 -11.62 -10.63
N LEU A 291 22.13 -11.55 -11.96
CA LEU A 291 22.28 -10.30 -12.71
C LEU A 291 21.12 -9.34 -12.43
N TYR A 292 19.88 -9.82 -12.53
CA TYR A 292 18.69 -8.99 -12.33
C TYR A 292 18.59 -8.51 -10.89
N PHE A 293 18.83 -9.40 -9.92
CA PHE A 293 18.78 -9.04 -8.51
C PHE A 293 19.89 -8.07 -8.13
N ARG A 294 21.13 -8.28 -8.58
CA ARG A 294 22.23 -7.31 -8.41
C ARG A 294 21.87 -5.95 -8.99
N THR A 295 21.27 -5.92 -10.17
CA THR A 295 20.79 -4.68 -10.80
C THR A 295 19.73 -4.01 -9.93
N TYR A 296 18.72 -4.74 -9.46
CA TYR A 296 17.66 -4.24 -8.58
C TYR A 296 18.21 -3.65 -7.26
N ARG A 297 19.24 -4.27 -6.69
CA ARG A 297 19.88 -3.82 -5.44
C ARG A 297 20.79 -2.61 -5.58
N SER A 298 21.05 -2.13 -6.81
CA SER A 298 22.09 -1.12 -7.07
C SER A 298 21.65 0.05 -7.94
N PHE A 299 20.63 -0.12 -8.79
CA PHE A 299 20.20 0.96 -9.68
C PHE A 299 19.62 2.15 -8.92
N THR A 300 19.90 3.36 -9.41
CA THR A 300 19.44 4.62 -8.80
C THR A 300 18.65 5.50 -9.76
N SER A 301 18.52 5.08 -11.00
CA SER A 301 17.77 5.79 -12.04
C SER A 301 17.31 4.83 -13.14
N ILE A 302 16.34 5.29 -13.93
CA ILE A 302 15.89 4.63 -15.16
C ILE A 302 16.01 5.58 -16.35
N THR A 303 16.12 5.03 -17.54
CA THR A 303 16.04 5.75 -18.81
C THR A 303 14.63 5.60 -19.37
N ARG A 304 13.97 6.71 -19.70
CA ARG A 304 12.70 6.68 -20.44
C ARG A 304 12.97 6.59 -21.94
N SER A 305 12.16 5.82 -22.65
CA SER A 305 12.34 5.58 -24.09
C SER A 305 11.03 5.23 -24.80
N LYS A 306 11.02 5.44 -26.12
CA LYS A 306 9.90 5.02 -26.99
C LYS A 306 9.96 3.54 -27.36
N GLU A 307 11.14 2.96 -27.36
CA GLU A 307 11.44 1.57 -27.74
C GLU A 307 12.30 0.91 -26.66
N PRO A 308 12.22 -0.42 -26.48
CA PRO A 308 13.06 -1.12 -25.51
C PRO A 308 14.54 -0.96 -25.86
N LEU A 309 15.37 -0.75 -24.84
CA LEU A 309 16.80 -0.52 -25.01
C LEU A 309 17.60 -1.84 -24.91
N PRO A 310 18.54 -2.14 -25.83
CA PRO A 310 19.41 -3.32 -25.73
C PRO A 310 20.22 -3.34 -24.43
N GLY A 311 20.38 -4.51 -23.81
CA GLY A 311 21.12 -4.66 -22.54
C GLY A 311 20.42 -4.04 -21.32
N HIS A 312 19.13 -3.70 -21.44
CA HIS A 312 18.33 -3.17 -20.34
C HIS A 312 17.18 -4.12 -20.00
N TYR A 313 16.72 -4.06 -18.76
CA TYR A 313 15.38 -4.51 -18.42
C TYR A 313 14.42 -3.34 -18.61
N CYS A 314 13.40 -3.52 -19.46
CA CYS A 314 12.45 -2.48 -19.82
C CYS A 314 11.03 -2.87 -19.44
N VAL A 315 10.29 -1.92 -18.88
CA VAL A 315 8.90 -2.08 -18.46
C VAL A 315 8.01 -1.16 -19.29
N LYS A 316 6.94 -1.75 -19.84
CA LYS A 316 5.81 -1.05 -20.48
C LYS A 316 4.53 -1.74 -20.09
N LEU A 317 3.78 -1.13 -19.19
CA LEU A 317 2.48 -1.65 -18.76
C LEU A 317 1.58 -0.52 -18.27
N GLN A 318 0.28 -0.77 -18.34
CA GLN A 318 -0.74 0.06 -17.71
C GLN A 318 -0.97 -0.47 -16.29
N VAL A 319 -1.19 0.45 -15.36
CA VAL A 319 -1.50 0.14 -13.96
C VAL A 319 -2.84 0.75 -13.58
N LYS A 320 -3.41 0.28 -12.47
CA LYS A 320 -4.65 0.83 -11.92
C LYS A 320 -4.51 2.35 -11.67
N LYS A 321 -5.45 3.14 -12.19
CA LYS A 321 -5.60 4.56 -11.82
C LYS A 321 -6.51 4.64 -10.60
N ARG A 322 -5.96 5.07 -9.47
CA ARG A 322 -6.71 5.29 -8.22
C ARG A 322 -6.65 6.77 -7.86
N TYR A 323 -7.79 7.36 -7.52
CA TYR A 323 -7.87 8.69 -6.93
C TYR A 323 -9.00 8.71 -5.90
N ILE A 324 -8.98 9.69 -5.00
CA ILE A 324 -10.00 9.85 -3.96
C ILE A 324 -10.73 11.18 -4.23
N ASN A 325 -12.06 11.16 -4.19
CA ASN A 325 -12.92 12.32 -4.35
C ASN A 325 -13.74 12.52 -3.06
N PRO A 326 -13.12 13.06 -1.99
CA PRO A 326 -13.73 13.11 -0.68
C PRO A 326 -14.94 14.05 -0.65
N LEU A 327 -15.82 13.80 0.32
CA LEU A 327 -16.92 14.70 0.66
C LEU A 327 -16.43 15.91 1.45
N VAL A 328 -17.09 17.05 1.24
CA VAL A 328 -16.91 18.28 2.02
C VAL A 328 -18.27 18.77 2.49
N VAL A 329 -18.38 19.07 3.79
CA VAL A 329 -19.62 19.54 4.40
C VAL A 329 -20.09 20.84 3.72
N THR A 330 -21.35 20.85 3.27
CA THR A 330 -22.00 22.03 2.66
C THR A 330 -23.24 22.48 3.41
N GLY A 331 -23.82 21.61 4.23
CA GLY A 331 -25.10 21.84 4.89
C GLY A 331 -25.08 21.56 6.38
N LYS A 332 -26.28 21.41 6.94
CA LYS A 332 -26.47 21.16 8.37
C LYS A 332 -26.26 19.68 8.69
N GLN A 333 -25.99 19.43 9.97
CA GLN A 333 -25.93 18.08 10.52
C GLN A 333 -27.35 17.61 10.87
N THR A 334 -27.72 16.40 10.42
CA THR A 334 -28.98 15.73 10.76
C THR A 334 -28.66 14.35 11.31
N GLU A 335 -29.14 14.02 12.52
CA GLU A 335 -28.89 12.73 13.18
C GLU A 335 -27.40 12.34 13.30
N GLY A 336 -26.50 13.32 13.40
CA GLY A 336 -25.06 13.09 13.49
C GLY A 336 -24.32 13.07 12.15
N LEU A 337 -25.03 13.03 11.03
CA LEU A 337 -24.46 13.02 9.68
C LEU A 337 -24.52 14.40 9.04
N TYR A 338 -23.44 14.79 8.35
CA TYR A 338 -23.39 16.05 7.62
C TYR A 338 -23.84 15.89 6.17
N GLU A 339 -24.67 16.84 5.70
CA GLU A 339 -24.89 17.05 4.27
C GLU A 339 -23.60 17.57 3.63
N ALA A 340 -23.14 16.87 2.60
CA ALA A 340 -21.86 17.12 1.96
C ALA A 340 -21.93 16.91 0.45
N ARG A 341 -20.94 17.47 -0.25
CA ARG A 341 -20.75 17.28 -1.71
C ARG A 341 -19.31 16.92 -2.00
N ARG A 342 -19.06 16.25 -3.13
CA ARG A 342 -17.72 15.90 -3.58
C ARG A 342 -16.87 17.15 -3.80
N ILE A 343 -15.59 17.08 -3.43
CA ILE A 343 -14.66 18.20 -3.62
C ILE A 343 -14.61 18.70 -5.08
N THR A 344 -14.71 17.80 -6.07
CA THR A 344 -14.69 18.21 -7.48
C THR A 344 -15.94 18.97 -7.94
N GLU A 345 -16.99 19.03 -7.13
CA GLU A 345 -18.17 19.87 -7.38
C GLU A 345 -18.05 21.26 -6.73
N LEU A 346 -17.10 21.42 -5.81
CA LEU A 346 -16.93 22.62 -5.00
C LEU A 346 -15.65 23.38 -5.34
N SER A 347 -14.66 22.71 -5.92
CA SER A 347 -13.37 23.27 -6.31
C SER A 347 -13.07 22.98 -7.78
N GLU A 348 -13.08 24.03 -8.60
CA GLU A 348 -12.69 23.94 -10.02
C GLU A 348 -11.24 23.46 -10.18
N THR A 349 -10.36 23.83 -9.25
CA THR A 349 -8.98 23.35 -9.23
C THR A 349 -8.91 21.84 -8.99
N ALA A 350 -9.68 21.31 -8.03
CA ALA A 350 -9.73 19.87 -7.78
C ALA A 350 -10.29 19.10 -8.98
N LYS A 351 -11.35 19.64 -9.61
CA LYS A 351 -11.97 19.08 -10.82
C LYS A 351 -10.98 19.00 -11.97
N LYS A 352 -10.31 20.11 -12.29
CA LYS A 352 -9.32 20.16 -13.37
C LYS A 352 -8.16 19.20 -13.12
N SER A 353 -7.65 19.14 -11.89
CA SER A 353 -6.54 18.26 -11.54
C SER A 353 -6.92 16.78 -11.68
N LYS A 354 -8.19 16.42 -11.38
CA LYS A 354 -8.72 15.07 -11.64
C LYS A 354 -8.68 14.73 -13.13
N GLU A 355 -9.19 15.63 -13.97
CA GLU A 355 -9.26 15.44 -15.42
C GLU A 355 -7.84 15.26 -15.99
N GLU A 356 -6.90 16.11 -15.59
CA GLU A 356 -5.48 15.99 -15.95
C GLU A 356 -4.88 14.63 -15.54
N PHE A 357 -5.21 14.11 -14.35
CA PHE A 357 -4.77 12.78 -13.89
C PHE A 357 -5.37 11.62 -14.70
N LEU A 358 -6.67 11.69 -14.99
CA LEU A 358 -7.36 10.67 -15.77
C LEU A 358 -6.85 10.60 -17.21
N GLU A 359 -6.40 11.71 -17.77
CA GLU A 359 -5.79 11.79 -19.11
C GLU A 359 -4.29 11.47 -19.11
N TYR A 360 -3.62 11.47 -17.94
CA TYR A 360 -2.18 11.26 -17.86
C TYR A 360 -1.74 9.90 -18.39
N VAL A 361 -0.72 9.91 -19.23
CA VAL A 361 -0.01 8.72 -19.72
C VAL A 361 1.48 9.03 -19.68
N ASP A 362 2.26 8.18 -19.02
CA ASP A 362 3.73 8.31 -19.01
C ASP A 362 4.34 7.82 -20.34
N GLU A 363 5.64 8.03 -20.54
CA GLU A 363 6.36 7.52 -21.70
C GLU A 363 6.25 5.99 -21.84
N SER A 364 6.45 5.49 -23.07
CA SER A 364 6.16 4.09 -23.41
C SER A 364 6.97 3.08 -22.59
N PHE A 365 8.27 3.31 -22.39
CA PHE A 365 9.13 2.40 -21.64
C PHE A 365 9.93 3.12 -20.55
N GLY A 366 10.02 2.49 -19.38
CA GLY A 366 11.09 2.74 -18.41
C GLY A 366 12.10 1.62 -18.48
N CYS A 367 13.39 1.93 -18.59
CA CYS A 367 14.46 0.96 -18.78
C CYS A 367 15.58 1.14 -17.74
N VAL A 368 16.01 0.04 -17.12
CA VAL A 368 17.18 0.00 -16.23
C VAL A 368 18.29 -0.81 -16.90
N LYS A 369 19.51 -0.26 -16.92
CA LYS A 369 20.67 -0.94 -17.49
C LYS A 369 21.06 -2.11 -16.58
N LEU A 370 21.20 -3.30 -17.15
CA LEU A 370 21.65 -4.48 -16.42
C LEU A 370 23.14 -4.32 -16.08
N ILE A 371 23.52 -4.61 -14.83
CA ILE A 371 24.89 -4.47 -14.34
C ILE A 371 25.43 -5.73 -13.69
#